data_AF-M1BZF3-F1
#
_entry.id   AF-M1BZF3-F1
#
_cell.length_a   1.000
_cell.length_b   1.000
_cell.length_c   1.000
_cell.angle_alpha   90.00
_cell.angle_beta   90.00
_cell.angle_gamma   90.00
#
_symmetry.space_group_name_H-M   'P 1'
#
loop_
_entity.id
_entity.type
_entity.pdbx_description
1 polymer ?
#
loop_
_entity_poly.entity_id
_entity_poly.type
_entity_poly.pdbx_seq_one_letter_code
_entity_poly.pdbx_strand_id
1 'polypeptide(L)'
;MEKLVEDDENNNVIDHDGNQLVLCVEKLQELQEELEKINKEGSGELLKVAQKYNRNRQPFYDKRTNIIKDIPGFWSTAFLRHHVLGGLVCTEEDCKIFEFLSSIKVEVSQDVKSGYIIIFNFDSNEYFENTKLWKKYGCTKISASSIQWAQGKGVDERSFFKWFSEVDKMDEIGKIIKDELWSDPLFCFHHEADEDKVVKDSEDEEQND
;
A
#
# COMPACT_ATOMS: atom_id res chain seq x y z
N MET A 1 -34.40 52.58 -70.23
CA MET A 1 -34.99 52.61 -68.88
C MET A 1 -34.53 51.35 -68.17
N GLU A 2 -33.84 51.55 -67.07
CA GLU A 2 -33.25 50.53 -66.20
C GLU A 2 -34.29 49.54 -65.67
N LYS A 3 -33.85 48.29 -65.46
CA LYS A 3 -34.29 47.47 -64.34
C LYS A 3 -33.20 46.48 -63.93
N LEU A 4 -32.71 46.73 -62.72
CA LEU A 4 -32.08 45.85 -61.74
C LEU A 4 -32.22 44.35 -62.00
N VAL A 5 -31.09 43.63 -61.92
CA VAL A 5 -30.96 42.38 -61.14
C VAL A 5 -29.58 42.42 -60.48
N GLU A 6 -29.60 42.64 -59.16
CA GLU A 6 -28.57 42.18 -58.23
C GLU A 6 -28.55 40.65 -58.31
N ASP A 7 -27.37 40.04 -58.41
CA ASP A 7 -27.18 38.69 -57.86
C ASP A 7 -25.85 38.68 -57.10
N ASP A 8 -26.04 38.99 -55.83
CA ASP A 8 -25.14 38.77 -54.71
C ASP A 8 -25.11 37.25 -54.45
N GLU A 9 -24.27 36.50 -55.18
CA GLU A 9 -23.98 35.11 -54.81
C GLU A 9 -22.87 35.06 -53.75
N ASN A 10 -23.29 35.46 -52.55
CA ASN A 10 -23.40 34.53 -51.43
C ASN A 10 -22.13 33.71 -51.14
N ASN A 11 -21.15 34.39 -50.56
CA ASN A 11 -20.55 34.04 -49.27
C ASN A 11 -21.15 32.77 -48.60
N ASN A 12 -20.63 31.58 -48.89
CA ASN A 12 -20.92 30.39 -48.06
C ASN A 12 -19.89 29.24 -48.20
N VAL A 13 -18.60 29.56 -48.03
CA VAL A 13 -17.53 28.54 -47.95
C VAL A 13 -17.04 28.36 -46.50
N ILE A 14 -17.86 28.70 -45.51
CA ILE A 14 -17.52 28.55 -44.10
C ILE A 14 -18.74 27.93 -43.39
N ASP A 15 -18.78 26.60 -43.19
CA ASP A 15 -19.26 25.98 -41.92
C ASP A 15 -19.40 24.45 -41.88
N HIS A 16 -19.35 23.72 -43.00
CA HIS A 16 -19.79 22.30 -42.95
C HIS A 16 -18.87 21.39 -42.12
N ASP A 17 -17.55 21.57 -42.22
CA ASP A 17 -16.56 20.68 -41.61
C ASP A 17 -16.33 21.01 -40.11
N GLY A 18 -16.39 22.30 -39.74
CA GLY A 18 -16.28 22.75 -38.36
C GLY A 18 -17.50 22.39 -37.52
N ASN A 19 -18.70 22.54 -38.07
CA ASN A 19 -19.94 22.23 -37.36
C ASN A 19 -20.12 20.71 -37.17
N GLN A 20 -19.69 19.90 -38.14
CA GLN A 20 -19.66 18.44 -37.99
C GLN A 20 -18.64 17.98 -36.94
N LEU A 21 -17.45 18.57 -36.90
CA LEU A 21 -16.45 18.27 -35.88
C LEU A 21 -16.96 18.59 -34.46
N VAL A 22 -17.60 19.74 -34.28
CA VAL A 22 -18.19 20.15 -32.98
C VAL A 22 -19.24 19.12 -32.53
N LEU A 23 -20.18 18.74 -33.41
CA LEU A 23 -21.18 17.70 -33.10
C LEU A 23 -20.56 16.34 -32.74
N CYS A 24 -19.47 15.95 -33.41
CA CYS A 24 -18.76 14.71 -33.09
C CYS A 24 -18.09 14.77 -31.72
N VAL A 25 -17.51 15.91 -31.34
CA VAL A 25 -16.89 16.12 -30.02
C VAL A 25 -17.93 16.13 -28.91
N GLU A 26 -19.09 16.77 -29.12
CA GLU A 26 -20.20 16.76 -28.15
C GLU A 26 -20.70 15.33 -27.87
N LYS A 27 -20.95 14.55 -28.93
CA LYS A 27 -21.34 13.13 -28.78
C LYS A 27 -20.26 12.30 -28.08
N LEU A 28 -18.99 12.57 -28.36
CA LEU A 28 -17.89 11.88 -27.68
C LEU A 28 -17.82 12.27 -26.20
N GLN A 29 -18.09 13.53 -25.87
CA GLN A 29 -18.16 14.00 -24.49
C GLN A 29 -19.32 13.35 -23.73
N GLU A 30 -20.51 13.26 -24.31
CA GLU A 30 -21.65 12.54 -23.73
C GLU A 30 -21.30 11.08 -23.42
N LEU A 31 -20.67 10.38 -24.37
CA LEU A 31 -20.19 9.00 -24.16
C LEU A 31 -19.14 8.91 -23.05
N GLN A 32 -18.23 9.88 -22.95
CA GLN A 32 -17.20 9.91 -21.91
C GLN A 32 -17.83 10.12 -20.52
N GLU A 33 -18.84 10.98 -20.41
CA GLU A 33 -19.58 11.21 -19.17
C GLU A 33 -20.36 9.96 -18.73
N GLU A 34 -20.97 9.22 -19.67
CA GLU A 34 -21.61 7.93 -19.40
C GLU A 34 -20.60 6.87 -18.90
N LEU A 35 -19.43 6.78 -19.54
CA LEU A 35 -18.36 5.88 -19.11
C LEU A 35 -17.85 6.23 -17.70
N GLU A 36 -17.66 7.52 -17.40
CA GLU A 36 -17.26 7.97 -16.07
C GLU A 36 -18.30 7.61 -15.00
N LYS A 37 -19.59 7.70 -15.33
CA LYS A 37 -20.67 7.28 -14.43
C LYS A 37 -20.58 5.78 -14.12
N ILE A 38 -20.40 4.93 -15.14
CA ILE A 38 -20.23 3.48 -14.96
C ILE A 38 -18.99 3.18 -14.11
N ASN A 39 -17.85 3.84 -14.38
CA ASN A 39 -16.62 3.66 -13.61
C ASN A 39 -16.79 4.08 -12.14
N LYS A 40 -17.53 5.17 -11.88
CA LYS A 40 -17.85 5.64 -10.53
C LYS A 40 -18.75 4.65 -9.79
N GLU A 41 -19.72 4.06 -10.47
CA GLU A 41 -20.58 3.01 -9.89
C GLU A 41 -19.76 1.77 -9.54
N GLY A 42 -18.96 1.26 -10.48
CA GLY A 42 -18.10 0.09 -10.26
C GLY A 42 -17.07 0.27 -9.14
N SER A 43 -16.41 1.43 -9.08
CA SER A 43 -15.49 1.76 -7.98
C SER A 43 -16.23 1.86 -6.63
N GLY A 44 -17.46 2.37 -6.62
CA GLY A 44 -18.32 2.40 -5.43
C GLY A 44 -18.71 1.01 -4.92
N GLU A 45 -19.04 0.08 -5.81
CA GLU A 45 -19.33 -1.31 -5.44
C GLU A 45 -18.10 -2.05 -4.90
N LEU A 46 -16.96 -1.90 -5.58
CA LEU A 46 -15.68 -2.46 -5.13
C LEU A 46 -15.32 -1.97 -3.73
N LEU A 47 -15.53 -0.68 -3.45
CA LEU A 47 -15.30 -0.11 -2.12
C LEU A 47 -16.21 -0.74 -1.06
N LYS A 48 -17.50 -0.93 -1.34
CA LYS A 48 -18.45 -1.59 -0.41
C LYS A 48 -18.02 -3.02 -0.09
N VAL A 49 -17.57 -3.77 -1.10
CA VAL A 49 -17.05 -5.14 -0.91
C VAL A 49 -15.80 -5.12 -0.04
N ALA A 50 -14.83 -4.26 -0.34
CA ALA A 50 -13.61 -4.12 0.44
C ALA A 50 -13.91 -3.75 1.91
N GLN A 51 -14.80 -2.79 2.15
CA GLN A 51 -15.24 -2.41 3.50
C GLN A 51 -15.87 -3.59 4.26
N LYS A 52 -16.74 -4.37 3.61
CA LYS A 52 -17.37 -5.56 4.20
C LYS A 52 -16.31 -6.56 4.67
N TYR A 53 -15.34 -6.91 3.82
CA TYR A 53 -14.29 -7.87 4.18
C TYR A 53 -13.29 -7.30 5.19
N ASN A 54 -13.00 -6.00 5.18
CA ASN A 54 -12.19 -5.35 6.22
C ASN A 54 -12.84 -5.51 7.60
N ARG A 55 -14.15 -5.23 7.71
CA ARG A 55 -14.90 -5.42 8.96
C ARG A 55 -14.91 -6.87 9.43
N ASN A 56 -15.03 -7.82 8.49
CA ASN A 56 -14.99 -9.25 8.80
C ASN A 56 -13.61 -9.72 9.27
N ARG A 57 -12.52 -9.15 8.74
CA ARG A 57 -11.13 -9.49 9.12
C ARG A 57 -10.73 -8.91 10.47
N GLN A 58 -11.22 -7.73 10.83
CA GLN A 58 -10.87 -7.04 12.07
C GLN A 58 -10.92 -7.92 13.33
N PRO A 59 -12.01 -8.67 13.64
CA PRO A 59 -12.06 -9.49 14.85
C PRO A 59 -11.02 -10.62 14.86
N PHE A 60 -10.60 -11.12 13.68
CA PHE A 60 -9.53 -12.12 13.60
C PHE A 60 -8.16 -11.49 13.83
N TYR A 61 -7.94 -10.28 13.33
CA TYR A 61 -6.71 -9.53 13.64
C TYR A 61 -6.62 -9.20 15.13
N ASP A 62 -7.72 -8.82 15.77
CA ASP A 62 -7.72 -8.54 17.22
C ASP A 62 -7.44 -9.81 18.03
N LYS A 63 -8.05 -10.95 17.67
CA LYS A 63 -7.73 -12.27 18.27
C LYS A 63 -6.26 -12.65 18.06
N ARG A 64 -5.75 -12.47 16.84
CA ARG A 64 -4.35 -12.73 16.49
C ARG A 64 -3.40 -11.88 17.34
N THR A 65 -3.68 -10.58 17.47
CA THR A 65 -2.88 -9.67 18.30
C THR A 65 -2.88 -10.12 19.76
N ASN A 66 -3.99 -10.61 20.30
CA ASN A 66 -4.03 -11.11 21.68
C ASN A 66 -3.18 -12.37 21.86
N ILE A 67 -3.20 -13.31 20.91
CA ILE A 67 -2.36 -14.51 20.95
C ILE A 67 -0.87 -14.14 20.84
N ILE A 68 -0.52 -13.24 19.93
CA ILE A 68 0.88 -12.84 19.69
C ILE A 68 1.49 -12.14 20.91
N LYS A 69 0.70 -11.40 21.70
CA LYS A 69 1.19 -10.74 22.93
C LYS A 69 1.81 -11.71 23.94
N ASP A 70 1.37 -12.97 23.93
CA ASP A 70 1.89 -14.01 24.83
C ASP A 70 3.19 -14.64 24.29
N ILE A 71 3.66 -14.23 23.11
CA ILE A 71 4.90 -14.72 22.46
C ILE A 71 5.93 -13.58 22.43
N PRO A 72 6.89 -13.56 23.38
CA PRO A 72 7.92 -12.52 23.43
C PRO A 72 8.75 -12.46 22.15
N GLY A 73 9.00 -11.24 21.66
CA GLY A 73 9.85 -11.01 20.48
C GLY A 73 9.27 -11.57 19.17
N PHE A 74 7.98 -11.89 19.11
CA PHE A 74 7.37 -12.45 17.90
C PHE A 74 7.54 -11.54 16.67
N TRP A 75 7.18 -10.26 16.80
CA TRP A 75 7.21 -9.33 15.67
C TRP A 75 8.64 -8.98 15.23
N SER A 76 9.57 -8.83 16.17
CA SER A 76 10.98 -8.61 15.83
C SER A 76 11.55 -9.83 15.12
N THR A 77 11.28 -11.03 15.63
CA THR A 77 11.72 -12.29 14.99
C THR A 77 11.12 -12.44 13.59
N ALA A 78 9.81 -12.24 13.43
CA ALA A 78 9.14 -12.36 12.13
C ALA A 78 9.64 -11.33 11.11
N PHE A 79 9.92 -10.10 11.55
CA PHE A 79 10.48 -9.06 10.70
C PHE A 79 11.91 -9.40 10.26
N LEU A 80 12.76 -9.85 11.19
CA LEU A 80 14.16 -10.18 10.95
C LEU A 80 14.34 -11.44 10.08
N ARG A 81 13.42 -12.39 10.14
CA ARG A 81 13.44 -13.62 9.32
C ARG A 81 12.92 -13.42 7.91
N HIS A 82 12.23 -12.32 7.64
CA HIS A 82 11.73 -12.03 6.30
C HIS A 82 12.88 -11.64 5.36
N HIS A 83 12.99 -12.30 4.20
CA HIS A 83 14.11 -12.16 3.25
C HIS A 83 14.47 -10.71 2.88
N VAL A 84 13.50 -9.85 2.56
CA VAL A 84 13.77 -8.42 2.32
C VAL A 84 13.97 -7.63 3.62
N LEU A 85 13.01 -7.72 4.55
CA LEU A 85 12.95 -6.84 5.72
C LEU A 85 14.10 -7.08 6.71
N GLY A 86 14.52 -8.33 6.90
CA GLY A 86 15.67 -8.69 7.73
C GLY A 86 16.97 -8.05 7.25
N GLY A 87 17.15 -7.99 5.93
CA GLY A 87 18.28 -7.29 5.31
C GLY A 87 18.25 -5.77 5.46
N LEU A 88 17.17 -5.18 5.97
CA LEU A 88 17.11 -3.74 6.26
C LEU A 88 17.55 -3.41 7.69
N VAL A 89 17.45 -4.37 8.62
CA VAL A 89 17.86 -4.21 10.02
C VAL A 89 19.33 -4.61 10.14
N CYS A 90 20.21 -3.84 9.51
CA CYS A 90 21.63 -4.18 9.35
C CYS A 90 22.55 -3.62 10.45
N THR A 91 22.07 -2.67 11.26
CA THR A 91 22.91 -2.04 12.28
C THR A 91 22.66 -2.65 13.66
N GLU A 92 23.70 -2.70 14.50
CA GLU A 92 23.57 -3.21 15.87
C GLU A 92 22.57 -2.39 16.70
N GLU A 93 22.48 -1.08 16.44
CA GLU A 93 21.52 -0.19 17.08
C GLU A 93 20.08 -0.53 16.65
N ASP A 94 19.84 -0.80 15.37
CA ASP A 94 18.50 -1.17 14.92
C ASP A 94 18.05 -2.47 15.59
N CYS A 95 18.90 -3.49 15.64
CA CYS A 95 18.60 -4.75 16.32
C CYS A 95 18.17 -4.51 17.78
N LYS A 96 18.91 -3.67 18.52
CA LYS A 96 18.58 -3.34 19.91
C LYS A 96 17.26 -2.58 20.04
N ILE A 97 16.96 -1.65 19.13
CA ILE A 97 15.67 -0.95 19.14
C ILE A 97 14.52 -1.92 18.83
N PHE A 98 14.71 -2.86 17.91
CA PHE A 98 13.72 -3.88 17.58
C PHE A 98 13.42 -4.84 18.74
N GLU A 99 14.29 -4.98 19.74
CA GLU A 99 13.96 -5.73 20.97
C GLU A 99 12.79 -5.10 21.75
N PHE A 100 12.60 -3.78 21.61
CA PHE A 100 11.48 -3.06 22.23
C PHE A 100 10.21 -3.03 21.36
N LEU A 101 10.21 -3.68 20.19
CA LEU A 101 9.05 -3.74 19.30
C LEU A 101 7.97 -4.66 19.89
N SER A 102 6.89 -4.06 20.39
CA SER A 102 5.80 -4.80 21.02
C SER A 102 4.76 -5.29 20.03
N SER A 103 4.44 -4.50 18.99
CA SER A 103 3.53 -4.94 17.94
C SER A 103 3.64 -4.14 16.65
N ILE A 104 3.36 -4.82 15.53
CA ILE A 104 3.06 -4.18 14.25
C ILE A 104 1.56 -4.27 14.02
N LYS A 105 0.95 -3.21 13.47
CA LYS A 105 -0.45 -3.17 13.06
C LYS A 105 -0.57 -2.50 11.71
N VAL A 106 -1.40 -3.05 10.83
CA VAL A 106 -1.78 -2.39 9.57
C VAL A 106 -3.26 -2.07 9.59
N GLU A 107 -3.59 -0.79 9.49
CA GLU A 107 -4.96 -0.29 9.46
C GLU A 107 -5.29 0.22 8.06
N VAL A 108 -6.32 -0.35 7.44
CA VAL A 108 -6.80 0.10 6.12
C VAL A 108 -7.87 1.17 6.31
N SER A 109 -7.71 2.30 5.62
CA SER A 109 -8.70 3.39 5.60
C SER A 109 -10.02 2.90 5.02
N GLN A 110 -11.13 3.30 5.63
CA GLN A 110 -12.47 2.96 5.15
C GLN A 110 -12.96 3.89 4.01
N ASP A 111 -12.25 4.99 3.77
CA ASP A 111 -12.67 6.03 2.84
C ASP A 111 -12.23 5.74 1.39
N VAL A 112 -12.91 6.41 0.44
CA VAL A 112 -12.68 6.37 -1.02
C VAL A 112 -11.21 6.63 -1.42
N LYS A 113 -10.43 7.29 -0.56
CA LYS A 113 -9.00 7.59 -0.79
C LYS A 113 -8.06 6.39 -0.54
N SER A 114 -8.61 5.16 -0.48
CA SER A 114 -7.95 3.84 -0.45
C SER A 114 -6.49 3.92 -0.03
N GLY A 115 -6.26 3.86 1.29
CA GLY A 115 -4.94 3.98 1.88
C GLY A 115 -4.81 3.08 3.10
N TYR A 116 -3.61 2.94 3.62
CA TYR A 116 -3.35 2.16 4.82
C TYR A 116 -2.27 2.83 5.68
N ILE A 117 -2.28 2.52 6.96
CA ILE A 117 -1.32 3.00 7.94
C ILE A 117 -0.64 1.78 8.54
N ILE A 118 0.69 1.74 8.45
CA ILE A 118 1.50 0.79 9.19
C ILE A 118 1.91 1.46 10.49
N ILE A 119 1.69 0.78 11.61
CA ILE A 119 1.96 1.28 12.94
C ILE A 119 2.88 0.28 13.65
N PHE A 120 4.01 0.76 14.14
CA PHE A 120 4.93 0.04 15.00
C PHE A 120 4.75 0.58 16.41
N ASN A 121 4.37 -0.27 17.36
CA ASN A 121 4.28 0.09 18.77
C ASN A 121 5.53 -0.41 19.48
N PHE A 122 6.09 0.45 20.32
CA PHE A 122 7.30 0.17 21.08
C PHE A 122 7.01 0.28 22.57
N ASP A 123 7.64 -0.60 23.33
CA ASP A 123 7.74 -0.45 24.77
C ASP A 123 8.72 0.69 25.12
N SER A 124 8.67 1.14 26.37
CA SER A 124 9.57 2.19 26.86
C SER A 124 11.03 1.79 26.64
N ASN A 125 11.79 2.64 25.97
CA ASN A 125 13.18 2.38 25.59
C ASN A 125 14.04 3.64 25.74
N GLU A 126 15.37 3.48 25.67
CA GLU A 126 16.33 4.58 25.85
C GLU A 126 16.67 5.35 24.58
N TYR A 127 16.13 4.94 23.42
CA TYR A 127 16.50 5.48 22.12
C TYR A 127 15.61 6.64 21.68
N PHE A 128 14.30 6.55 21.93
CA PHE A 128 13.34 7.60 21.60
C PHE A 128 12.15 7.63 22.56
N GLU A 129 11.48 8.78 22.63
CA GLU A 129 10.30 8.96 23.48
C GLU A 129 9.00 8.41 22.87
N ASN A 130 9.00 8.11 21.57
CA ASN A 130 7.82 7.60 20.87
C ASN A 130 7.38 6.23 21.44
N THR A 131 6.10 6.12 21.75
CA THR A 131 5.45 4.81 22.00
C THR A 131 4.93 4.16 20.72
N LYS A 132 4.77 4.96 19.66
CA LYS A 132 4.32 4.50 18.35
C LYS A 132 5.01 5.28 17.23
N LEU A 133 5.44 4.55 16.21
CA LEU A 133 5.87 5.08 14.92
C LEU A 133 4.88 4.63 13.87
N TRP A 134 4.57 5.48 12.90
CA TRP A 134 3.60 5.15 11.86
C TRP A 134 4.01 5.70 10.51
N LYS A 135 3.61 4.99 9.45
CA LYS A 135 3.72 5.42 8.06
C LYS A 135 2.40 5.19 7.35
N LYS A 136 1.84 6.27 6.79
CA LYS A 136 0.53 6.35 6.14
C LYS A 136 0.71 6.49 4.64
N TYR A 137 0.08 5.59 3.91
CA TYR A 137 -0.03 5.60 2.46
C TYR A 137 -1.44 6.03 2.11
N GLY A 138 -1.61 7.17 1.45
CA GLY A 138 -2.86 7.57 0.81
C GLY A 138 -2.69 7.64 -0.71
N CYS A 139 -3.78 7.81 -1.46
CA CYS A 139 -3.73 7.87 -2.93
C CYS A 139 -2.72 8.88 -3.51
N THR A 140 -2.51 10.03 -2.85
CA THR A 140 -1.70 11.12 -3.41
C THR A 140 -0.50 11.51 -2.55
N LYS A 141 -0.44 11.03 -1.31
CA LYS A 141 0.57 11.45 -0.34
C LYS A 141 0.94 10.31 0.60
N ILE A 142 2.24 10.19 0.85
CA ILE A 142 2.79 9.37 1.92
C ILE A 142 3.20 10.30 3.06
N SER A 143 3.01 9.87 4.30
CA SER A 143 3.37 10.65 5.48
C SER A 143 3.79 9.70 6.59
N ALA A 144 4.70 10.11 7.45
CA ALA A 144 5.20 9.29 8.54
C ALA A 144 5.38 10.13 9.81
N SER A 145 5.46 9.44 10.94
CA SER A 145 5.81 10.06 12.22
C SER A 145 7.29 10.44 12.26
N SER A 146 7.59 11.63 12.77
CA SER A 146 8.96 11.99 13.12
C SER A 146 9.37 11.29 14.42
N ILE A 147 10.58 10.71 14.42
CA ILE A 147 11.14 10.03 15.58
C ILE A 147 11.79 11.06 16.51
N GLN A 148 11.39 11.04 17.77
CA GLN A 148 11.88 11.90 18.84
C GLN A 148 13.05 11.21 19.53
N TRP A 149 14.20 11.21 18.88
CA TRP A 149 15.43 10.59 19.37
C TRP A 149 15.88 11.21 20.69
N ALA A 150 16.28 10.35 21.64
CA ALA A 150 16.96 10.77 22.85
C ALA A 150 18.33 11.37 22.52
N GLN A 151 18.86 12.17 23.44
CA GLN A 151 20.11 12.90 23.21
C GLN A 151 21.28 11.94 22.90
N GLY A 152 21.89 12.10 21.72
CA GLY A 152 23.02 11.27 21.28
C GLY A 152 22.64 9.86 20.80
N LYS A 153 21.34 9.55 20.66
CA LYS A 153 20.81 8.23 20.25
C LYS A 153 20.22 8.23 18.84
N GLY A 154 20.62 9.20 18.00
CA GLY A 154 20.25 9.20 16.59
C GLY A 154 20.91 8.03 15.84
N VAL A 155 20.32 7.64 14.71
CA VAL A 155 20.75 6.46 13.95
C VAL A 155 21.56 6.81 12.69
N ASP A 156 22.40 5.86 12.24
CA ASP A 156 23.19 5.93 11.00
C ASP A 156 22.30 6.10 9.75
N GLU A 157 22.87 6.57 8.64
CA GLU A 157 22.19 6.68 7.33
C GLU A 157 21.72 5.33 6.79
N ARG A 158 22.32 4.23 7.24
CA ARG A 158 21.95 2.86 6.86
C ARG A 158 20.87 2.25 7.77
N SER A 159 20.37 3.00 8.75
CA SER A 159 19.37 2.50 9.69
C SER A 159 18.01 2.33 9.03
N PHE A 160 17.32 1.24 9.37
CA PHE A 160 15.92 1.04 8.98
C PHE A 160 15.02 2.21 9.39
N PHE A 161 15.28 2.86 10.53
CA PHE A 161 14.41 3.93 11.04
C PHE A 161 14.40 5.20 10.16
N LYS A 162 15.34 5.33 9.22
CA LYS A 162 15.29 6.35 8.16
C LYS A 162 14.08 6.18 7.24
N TRP A 163 13.52 4.98 7.12
CA TRP A 163 12.28 4.71 6.38
C TRP A 163 11.10 5.57 6.86
N PHE A 164 11.07 6.02 8.13
CA PHE A 164 10.04 6.96 8.63
C PHE A 164 10.28 8.42 8.21
N SER A 165 11.43 8.74 7.63
CA SER A 165 11.73 10.07 7.07
C SER A 165 11.64 10.09 5.55
N GLU A 166 11.76 8.94 4.90
CA GLU A 166 11.68 8.79 3.45
C GLU A 166 10.24 8.79 2.94
N VAL A 167 9.94 9.67 1.99
CA VAL A 167 8.60 9.85 1.40
C VAL A 167 8.68 9.60 -0.11
N ASP A 168 9.12 8.42 -0.51
CA ASP A 168 9.06 7.99 -1.91
C ASP A 168 7.69 7.37 -2.23
N LYS A 169 7.13 7.73 -3.39
CA LYS A 169 5.87 7.20 -3.94
C LYS A 169 5.97 5.72 -4.34
N MET A 170 7.18 5.17 -4.51
CA MET A 170 7.42 3.75 -4.82
C MET A 170 8.01 2.96 -3.64
N ASP A 171 7.51 3.19 -2.45
CA ASP A 171 7.96 2.50 -1.25
C ASP A 171 7.46 1.03 -1.22
N GLU A 172 8.32 0.12 -1.67
CA GLU A 172 8.08 -1.32 -1.67
C GLU A 172 8.07 -1.92 -0.26
N ILE A 173 8.81 -1.34 0.70
CA ILE A 173 8.88 -1.83 2.07
C ILE A 173 7.50 -1.81 2.72
N GLY A 174 6.73 -0.73 2.50
CA GLY A 174 5.36 -0.64 3.00
C GLY A 174 4.42 -1.71 2.44
N LYS A 175 4.57 -2.04 1.14
CA LYS A 175 3.80 -3.12 0.51
C LYS A 175 4.18 -4.47 1.07
N ILE A 176 5.48 -4.75 1.19
CA ILE A 176 5.99 -6.01 1.77
C ILE A 176 5.47 -6.20 3.21
N ILE A 177 5.53 -5.16 4.05
CA ILE A 177 5.00 -5.24 5.41
C ILE A 177 3.49 -5.54 5.40
N LYS A 178 2.71 -4.92 4.52
CA LYS A 178 1.26 -5.10 4.47
C LYS A 178 0.84 -6.44 3.87
N ASP A 179 1.45 -6.81 2.76
CA ASP A 179 1.01 -7.90 1.89
C ASP A 179 1.70 -9.23 2.18
N GLU A 180 2.88 -9.22 2.82
CA GLU A 180 3.63 -10.41 3.22
C GLU A 180 3.68 -10.55 4.74
N LEU A 181 4.34 -9.63 5.46
CA LEU A 181 4.54 -9.77 6.90
C LEU A 181 3.23 -9.71 7.70
N TRP A 182 2.38 -8.72 7.46
CA TRP A 182 1.14 -8.54 8.23
C TRP A 182 0.05 -9.53 7.80
N SER A 183 0.08 -9.99 6.55
CA SER A 183 -0.92 -10.92 6.03
C SER A 183 -0.75 -12.31 6.68
N ASP A 184 0.48 -12.82 6.74
CA ASP A 184 0.84 -14.08 7.40
C ASP A 184 2.15 -13.96 8.20
N PRO A 185 2.11 -13.34 9.39
CA PRO A 185 3.31 -13.15 10.21
C PRO A 185 3.84 -14.46 10.79
N LEU A 186 3.01 -15.51 10.84
CA LEU A 186 3.43 -16.81 11.36
C LEU A 186 4.36 -17.50 10.36
N PHE A 187 4.07 -17.38 9.06
CA PHE A 187 4.98 -17.83 8.02
C PHE A 187 6.34 -17.15 8.13
N CYS A 188 6.39 -15.82 8.26
CA CYS A 188 7.65 -15.09 8.43
C CYS A 188 8.35 -15.45 9.75
N PHE A 189 7.60 -15.71 10.82
CA PHE A 189 8.16 -16.17 12.09
C PHE A 189 8.78 -17.56 11.97
N HIS A 190 8.16 -18.49 11.24
CA HIS A 190 8.63 -19.88 11.10
C HIS A 190 9.63 -20.11 9.98
N HIS A 191 9.72 -19.22 9.00
CA HIS A 191 10.69 -19.32 7.93
C HIS A 191 12.08 -19.25 8.55
N GLU A 192 12.62 -20.42 8.88
CA GLU A 192 14.04 -20.62 9.04
C GLU A 192 14.62 -20.23 7.69
N ALA A 193 15.68 -19.41 7.72
CA ALA A 193 16.51 -19.25 6.55
C ALA A 193 17.16 -20.62 6.30
N ASP A 194 16.41 -21.54 5.70
CA ASP A 194 16.89 -22.83 5.25
C ASP A 194 17.81 -22.56 4.06
N GLU A 195 19.04 -22.18 4.41
CA GLU A 195 20.22 -22.82 3.84
C GLU A 195 20.05 -24.34 3.97
N ASP A 196 19.27 -24.95 3.07
CA ASP A 196 19.66 -26.16 2.34
C ASP A 196 18.48 -26.76 1.57
N LYS A 197 18.74 -26.97 0.29
CA LYS A 197 17.89 -27.71 -0.63
C LYS A 197 17.66 -29.12 -0.07
N VAL A 198 16.45 -29.43 0.37
CA VAL A 198 15.94 -30.79 0.26
C VAL A 198 15.11 -30.84 -1.00
N VAL A 199 15.79 -31.19 -2.10
CA VAL A 199 15.13 -31.78 -3.26
C VAL A 199 14.32 -32.95 -2.72
N LYS A 200 12.99 -32.81 -2.73
CA LYS A 200 12.11 -33.97 -2.60
C LYS A 200 12.27 -34.75 -3.90
N ASP A 201 13.29 -35.61 -3.97
CA ASP A 201 13.25 -36.76 -4.84
C ASP A 201 12.09 -37.61 -4.32
N SER A 202 10.93 -37.46 -4.95
CA SER A 202 9.90 -38.48 -4.92
C SER A 202 10.39 -39.62 -5.80
N GLU A 203 11.23 -40.48 -5.22
CA GLU A 203 11.45 -41.83 -5.74
C GLU A 203 10.18 -42.66 -5.49
N ASP A 204 9.83 -43.39 -6.54
CA ASP A 204 8.67 -44.24 -6.69
C ASP A 204 8.61 -45.36 -5.64
N GLU A 205 7.46 -45.51 -5.00
CA GLU A 205 6.96 -46.83 -4.62
C GLU A 205 5.45 -46.92 -4.93
N GLU A 206 5.11 -47.11 -6.21
CA GLU A 206 3.88 -47.84 -6.55
C GLU A 206 4.12 -49.33 -6.29
N GLN A 207 3.76 -49.80 -5.09
CA GLN A 207 3.31 -51.18 -4.91
C GLN A 207 1.87 -51.26 -5.41
N ASN A 208 1.67 -51.95 -6.53
CA ASN A 208 0.38 -52.56 -6.89
C ASN A 208 0.64 -54.03 -7.23
N ASP A 209 0.02 -54.90 -6.43
CA ASP A 209 -0.32 -56.33 -6.60
C ASP A 209 0.50 -57.22 -7.55
#